data_AF-A0A0C3H2E6-F1
#
_entry.id   AF-A0A0C3H2E6-F1
#
_cell.length_a   1.000
_cell.length_b   1.000
_cell.length_c   1.000
_cell.angle_alpha   90.00
_cell.angle_beta   90.00
_cell.angle_gamma   90.00
#
_symmetry.space_group_name_H-M   'P 1'
#
loop_
_entity.id
_entity.type
_entity.pdbx_description
1 polymer ?
#
loop_
_entity_poly.entity_id
_entity_poly.type
_entity_poly.pdbx_seq_one_letter_code
_entity_poly.pdbx_strand_id
1 'polypeptide(L)'
;CVLCNRPFDSEASLKQHKRTSLAHAFNCTPCNRRFDSEEALQQHLRNSPAHAPSFDCDDCVRAFGSEEALRQHLWNSPAHAFDCNDCDRAFDSEEALLQH
;
A
#
# COMPACT_ATOMS: atom_id res chain seq x y z
N CYS A 1 17.51 -24.96 10.65
CA CYS A 1 17.28 -23.73 11.44
C CYS A 1 15.81 -23.64 11.81
N VAL A 2 15.48 -23.63 13.11
CA VAL A 2 14.09 -23.63 13.60
C VAL A 2 13.29 -22.39 13.18
N LEU A 3 13.96 -21.29 12.84
CA LEU A 3 13.31 -20.03 12.46
C LEU A 3 12.91 -19.96 10.97
N CYS A 4 13.46 -20.82 10.11
CA CYS A 4 13.24 -20.76 8.66
C CYS A 4 13.24 -22.14 7.98
N ASN A 5 13.20 -23.20 8.78
CA ASN A 5 13.19 -24.61 8.38
C ASN A 5 14.27 -25.07 7.38
N ARG A 6 15.33 -24.28 7.15
CA ARG A 6 16.44 -24.67 6.28
C ARG A 6 17.34 -25.74 6.93
N PRO A 7 17.71 -26.83 6.22
CA PRO A 7 18.68 -27.80 6.70
C PRO A 7 20.12 -27.25 6.58
N PHE A 8 21.01 -27.73 7.44
CA PHE A 8 22.44 -27.39 7.46
C PHE A 8 23.25 -28.66 7.75
N ASP A 9 24.38 -28.81 7.07
CA ASP A 9 25.29 -29.96 7.15
C ASP A 9 26.15 -29.99 8.43
N SER A 10 26.27 -28.85 9.13
CA SER A 10 27.17 -28.71 10.27
C SER A 10 26.68 -27.66 11.28
N GLU A 11 27.11 -27.79 12.54
CA GLU A 11 26.78 -26.81 13.58
C GLU A 11 27.42 -25.44 13.28
N ALA A 12 28.62 -25.43 12.69
CA ALA A 12 29.32 -24.21 12.29
C ALA A 12 28.52 -23.41 11.24
N SER A 13 28.01 -24.08 10.20
CA SER A 13 27.19 -23.43 9.17
C SER A 13 25.85 -22.95 9.74
N LEU A 14 25.23 -23.70 10.66
CA LEU A 14 24.04 -23.25 11.39
C LEU A 14 24.31 -22.03 12.27
N LYS A 15 25.44 -21.99 13.01
CA LYS A 15 25.84 -20.84 13.86
C LYS A 15 26.11 -19.60 13.02
N GLN A 16 26.82 -19.74 11.90
CA GLN A 16 27.07 -18.64 10.99
C GLN A 16 25.76 -18.12 10.39
N HIS A 17 24.92 -19.02 9.87
CA HIS A 17 23.59 -18.68 9.39
C HIS A 17 22.76 -17.95 10.45
N LYS A 18 22.76 -18.44 11.70
CA LYS A 18 22.06 -17.76 12.80
C LYS A 18 22.63 -16.36 13.02
N ARG A 19 23.95 -16.16 13.05
CA ARG A 19 24.56 -14.83 13.19
C ARG A 19 24.14 -13.86 12.09
N THR A 20 24.15 -14.27 10.82
CA THR A 20 23.72 -13.40 9.71
C THR A 20 22.19 -13.25 9.64
N SER A 21 21.43 -14.33 9.81
CA SER A 21 19.96 -14.29 9.74
C SER A 21 19.27 -13.70 10.97
N LEU A 22 19.90 -13.68 12.14
CA LEU A 22 19.47 -12.88 13.29
C LEU A 22 19.95 -11.42 13.17
N ALA A 23 21.00 -11.14 12.38
CA ALA A 23 21.40 -9.78 12.05
C ALA A 23 20.45 -9.11 11.02
N HIS A 24 19.77 -9.91 10.18
CA HIS A 24 18.65 -9.46 9.36
C HIS A 24 17.40 -9.26 10.23
N ALA A 25 17.40 -8.20 11.03
CA ALA A 25 16.35 -7.86 12.00
C ALA A 25 15.04 -7.39 11.35
N PHE A 26 15.06 -7.08 10.05
CA PHE A 26 13.96 -6.43 9.35
C PHE A 26 13.17 -7.45 8.54
N ASN A 27 11.98 -7.81 9.02
CA ASN A 27 11.10 -8.80 8.42
C ASN A 27 9.81 -8.16 7.88
N CYS A 28 9.46 -8.51 6.65
CA CYS A 28 8.12 -8.26 6.09
C CYS A 28 7.16 -9.30 6.67
N THR A 29 6.33 -8.94 7.65
CA THR A 29 5.33 -9.85 8.24
C THR A 29 4.34 -10.43 7.22
N PRO A 30 3.82 -9.65 6.25
CA PRO A 30 2.86 -10.18 5.29
C PRO A 30 3.44 -11.24 4.33
N CYS A 31 4.75 -11.19 4.08
CA CYS A 31 5.40 -12.00 3.04
C CYS A 31 6.57 -12.85 3.54
N ASN A 32 6.90 -12.77 4.84
CA ASN A 32 8.00 -13.44 5.53
C ASN A 32 9.39 -13.26 4.91
N ARG A 33 9.58 -12.25 4.04
CA ARG A 33 10.90 -11.87 3.52
C ARG A 33 11.72 -11.18 4.60
N ARG A 34 13.04 -11.40 4.55
CA ARG A 34 14.03 -10.83 5.47
C ARG A 34 14.94 -9.89 4.70
N PHE A 35 15.28 -8.78 5.33
CA PHE A 35 16.11 -7.73 4.79
C PHE A 35 17.29 -7.44 5.72
N ASP A 36 18.40 -7.04 5.12
CA ASP A 36 19.65 -6.67 5.80
C ASP A 36 19.66 -5.27 6.42
N SER A 37 18.68 -4.45 6.08
CA SER A 37 18.57 -3.07 6.52
C SER A 37 17.11 -2.64 6.58
N GLU A 38 16.82 -1.64 7.41
CA GLU A 38 15.50 -1.01 7.46
C GLU A 38 15.16 -0.36 6.12
N GLU A 39 16.15 0.27 5.49
CA GLU A 39 16.02 0.91 4.18
C GLU A 39 15.58 -0.08 3.09
N ALA A 40 16.18 -1.27 3.06
CA ALA A 40 15.78 -2.34 2.12
C ALA A 40 14.36 -2.85 2.40
N LEU A 41 13.96 -2.99 3.68
CA LEU A 41 12.58 -3.33 4.04
C LEU A 41 11.60 -2.22 3.60
N GLN A 42 11.90 -0.95 3.86
CA GLN A 42 11.06 0.19 3.46
C GLN A 42 10.94 0.31 1.94
N GLN A 43 12.03 0.07 1.20
CA GLN A 43 11.98 0.02 -0.25
C GLN A 43 11.12 -1.15 -0.75
N HIS A 44 11.21 -2.33 -0.14
CA HIS A 44 10.33 -3.46 -0.45
C HIS A 44 8.86 -3.14 -0.18
N LEU A 45 8.53 -2.53 0.96
CA LEU A 45 7.15 -2.15 1.29
C LEU A 45 6.58 -1.13 0.29
N ARG A 46 7.37 -0.13 -0.11
CA ARG A 46 6.95 0.87 -1.10
C ARG A 46 6.71 0.29 -2.49
N ASN A 47 7.54 -0.65 -2.94
CA ASN A 47 7.49 -1.16 -4.32
C ASN A 47 6.64 -2.43 -4.47
N SER A 48 6.28 -3.08 -3.36
CA SER A 48 5.48 -4.30 -3.41
C SER A 48 4.01 -3.93 -3.59
N PRO A 49 3.35 -4.31 -4.71
CA PRO A 49 1.91 -4.05 -4.89
C PRO A 49 1.05 -4.76 -3.83
N ALA A 50 1.59 -5.79 -3.17
CA ALA A 50 0.94 -6.46 -2.04
C ALA A 50 1.02 -5.65 -0.72
N HIS A 51 1.80 -4.57 -0.67
CA HIS A 51 1.96 -3.69 0.49
C HIS A 51 1.67 -2.23 0.17
N ALA A 52 1.42 -1.91 -1.10
CA ALA A 52 0.92 -0.60 -1.49
C ALA A 52 -0.40 -0.35 -0.75
N PRO A 53 -0.60 0.84 -0.16
CA PRO A 53 -1.88 1.20 0.40
C PRO A 53 -2.94 1.08 -0.71
N SER A 54 -3.94 0.23 -0.48
CA SER A 54 -5.13 0.20 -1.30
C SER A 54 -6.11 1.23 -0.74
N PHE A 55 -6.53 2.16 -1.60
CA PHE A 55 -7.56 3.13 -1.27
C PHE A 55 -8.86 2.64 -1.90
N ASP A 56 -9.71 1.98 -1.11
CA ASP A 56 -11.01 1.51 -1.55
C ASP A 56 -12.06 2.62 -1.56
N CYS A 57 -12.98 2.54 -2.51
CA CYS A 57 -14.18 3.37 -2.54
C CYS A 57 -15.30 2.62 -1.80
N ASP A 58 -16.00 3.27 -0.87
CA ASP A 58 -17.10 2.63 -0.13
C ASP A 58 -18.35 2.46 -1.02
N ASP A 59 -18.56 3.39 -1.96
CA ASP A 59 -19.66 3.37 -2.93
C ASP A 59 -19.45 2.40 -4.09
N CYS A 60 -18.22 1.97 -4.36
CA CYS A 60 -17.97 0.97 -5.39
C CYS A 60 -16.76 0.10 -5.07
N VAL A 61 -16.80 -1.19 -5.44
CA VAL A 61 -15.77 -2.20 -5.13
C VAL A 61 -14.42 -1.98 -5.87
N ARG A 62 -14.11 -0.74 -6.28
CA ARG A 62 -12.86 -0.35 -6.91
C ARG A 62 -11.84 0.05 -5.85
N ALA A 63 -10.59 -0.34 -6.08
CA ALA A 63 -9.45 0.07 -5.29
C ALA A 63 -8.47 0.88 -6.15
N PHE A 64 -7.88 1.90 -5.53
CA PHE A 64 -6.94 2.82 -6.17
C PHE A 64 -5.56 2.71 -5.50
N GLY A 65 -4.51 2.97 -6.29
CA GLY A 65 -3.12 2.90 -5.83
C GLY A 65 -2.60 4.17 -5.13
N SER A 66 -3.41 5.23 -5.08
CA SER A 66 -3.11 6.48 -4.36
C SER A 66 -4.38 7.15 -3.85
N GLU A 67 -4.24 7.97 -2.81
CA GLU A 67 -5.33 8.78 -2.27
C GLU A 67 -5.84 9.77 -3.32
N GLU A 68 -4.94 10.39 -4.09
CA GLU A 68 -5.31 11.34 -5.16
C GLU A 68 -6.20 10.69 -6.23
N ALA A 69 -5.89 9.44 -6.61
CA ALA A 69 -6.69 8.69 -7.58
C ALA A 69 -8.07 8.32 -7.02
N LEU A 70 -8.17 7.96 -5.74
CA LEU A 70 -9.46 7.74 -5.07
C LEU A 70 -10.26 9.05 -5.00
N ARG A 71 -9.65 10.18 -4.60
CA ARG A 71 -10.32 11.48 -4.52
C ARG A 71 -10.85 11.92 -5.88
N GLN A 72 -10.04 11.79 -6.93
CA GLN A 72 -10.50 12.11 -8.29
C GLN A 72 -11.61 11.17 -8.76
N HIS A 73 -11.60 9.90 -8.36
CA HIS A 73 -12.69 8.99 -8.64
C HIS A 73 -14.00 9.40 -7.93
N LEU A 74 -13.93 9.68 -6.63
CA LEU A 74 -15.09 10.12 -5.84
C LEU A 74 -15.70 11.39 -6.43
N TRP A 75 -14.84 12.34 -6.80
CA TRP A 75 -15.20 13.60 -7.41
C TRP A 75 -15.88 13.49 -8.78
N ASN A 76 -15.42 12.56 -9.61
CA ASN A 76 -16.07 12.27 -10.90
C ASN A 76 -17.34 11.41 -10.73
N SER A 77 -17.61 10.90 -9.52
CA SER A 77 -18.83 10.15 -9.26
C SER A 77 -20.00 11.14 -9.17
N PRO A 78 -21.10 10.90 -9.90
CA PRO A 78 -22.29 11.77 -9.83
C PRO A 78 -22.88 11.84 -8.42
N ALA A 79 -22.54 10.90 -7.53
CA ALA A 79 -22.95 10.93 -6.12
C ALA A 79 -22.31 12.07 -5.30
N HIS A 80 -21.24 12.69 -5.79
CA HIS A 80 -20.48 13.73 -5.07
C HIS A 80 -20.38 15.05 -5.86
N ALA A 81 -21.10 15.17 -6.98
CA ALA A 81 -21.10 16.40 -7.75
C ALA A 81 -22.06 17.43 -7.14
N PHE A 82 -21.77 18.71 -7.37
CA PHE A 82 -22.61 19.82 -6.97
C PHE A 82 -23.55 20.19 -8.13
N ASP A 83 -24.81 19.80 -8.04
CA ASP A 83 -25.80 20.06 -9.09
C ASP A 83 -26.33 21.50 -9.02
N CYS A 84 -26.44 22.14 -10.19
CA CYS A 84 -27.15 23.41 -10.30
C CYS A 84 -28.68 23.14 -10.31
N ASN A 85 -29.44 23.88 -9.49
CA ASN A 85 -30.89 23.72 -9.47
C ASN A 85 -31.59 24.39 -10.67
N ASP A 86 -30.90 25.31 -11.36
CA ASP A 86 -31.42 26.05 -12.52
C ASP A 86 -31.03 25.44 -13.87
N CYS A 87 -30.13 24.44 -13.90
CA CYS A 87 -29.79 23.71 -15.12
C CYS A 87 -29.20 22.32 -14.84
N ASP A 88 -29.25 21.41 -15.82
CA ASP A 88 -28.67 20.05 -15.74
C ASP A 88 -27.12 20.00 -15.74
N ARG A 89 -26.43 20.98 -15.13
CA ARG A 89 -24.97 20.99 -14.99
C ARG A 89 -24.56 20.58 -13.59
N ALA A 90 -23.56 19.71 -13.54
CA ALA A 90 -22.94 19.23 -12.32
C ALA A 90 -21.51 19.75 -12.23
N PHE A 91 -21.12 20.22 -11.05
CA PHE A 91 -19.83 20.84 -10.79
C PHE A 91 -18.98 20.01 -9.86
N ASP A 92 -17.69 20.19 -10.05
CA ASP A 92 -16.63 19.55 -9.32
C ASP A 92 -16.55 20.06 -7.86
N SER A 93 -16.78 21.36 -7.62
CA SER A 93 -16.70 22.01 -6.32
C SER A 93 -17.88 22.96 -6.07
N GLU A 94 -18.17 23.23 -4.79
CA GLU A 94 -19.12 24.28 -4.41
C GLU A 94 -18.69 25.65 -4.95
N GLU A 95 -17.38 25.95 -4.93
CA GLU A 95 -16.83 27.19 -5.49
C GLU A 95 -17.07 27.31 -7.01
N ALA A 96 -16.92 26.22 -7.76
CA ALA A 96 -17.22 26.20 -9.20
C ALA A 96 -18.73 26.36 -9.47
N LEU A 97 -19.60 25.78 -8.64
CA LEU A 97 -21.04 25.99 -8.72
C LEU A 97 -21.43 27.44 -8.37
N LEU A 98 -20.78 28.06 -7.39
CA LEU A 98 -21.05 29.46 -7.00
C LEU A 98 -20.57 30.47 -8.04
N GLN A 99 -19.55 30.14 -8.84
CA GLN A 99 -19.06 30.96 -9.95
C GLN A 99 -19.85 30.77 -11.26
N HIS A 100 -20.59 29.67 -11.36
CA HIS A 100 -21.41 29.34 -12.52
C HIS A 100 -22.63 30.28 -12.66
#